data_AF-A0A519TS09-F1
#
_entry.id   AF-A0A519TS09-F1
#
_cell.length_a   1.000
_cell.length_b   1.000
_cell.length_c   1.000
_cell.angle_alpha   90.00
_cell.angle_beta   90.00
_cell.angle_gamma   90.00
#
_symmetry.space_group_name_H-M   'P 1'
#
loop_
_entity.id
_entity.type
_entity.pdbx_description
1 polymer ?
#
loop_
_entity_poly.entity_id
_entity_poly.type
_entity_poly.pdbx_seq_one_letter_code
_entity_poly.pdbx_strand_id
1 'polypeptide(L)'
;MKQKLIVIISHLIIVLLVQNSWAQSTPSTAPPKTNTVYKKTQIVPKRKSTFRIDTVKNTDFSLNGQYQFMLSRSKTINGYKLINPGRLTSVWQSVSDTLRKERLALNSAQKKSLELENTIKGLQSEITGQEATLNNSDAKMNQISFLGISFQKNTYHIIVWSIIVLLALGLLTIIIRSAKSIAEAKHRTQLYDEVSSEYQAFKSKANEQQRKLARELQDERNIVEELKNNRS
;
A
#
# COMPACT_ATOMS: atom_id res chain seq x y z
N MET A 1 -7.95 20.39 25.64
CA MET A 1 -8.81 19.22 25.28
C MET A 1 -9.33 19.30 23.84
N LYS A 2 -9.75 20.47 23.34
CA LYS A 2 -10.30 20.64 21.98
C LYS A 2 -9.34 20.29 20.83
N GLN A 3 -8.05 20.63 20.92
CA GLN A 3 -7.05 20.27 19.90
C GLN A 3 -6.73 18.76 19.88
N LYS A 4 -6.72 18.10 21.03
CA LYS A 4 -6.47 16.64 21.11
C LYS A 4 -7.59 15.85 20.43
N LEU A 5 -8.84 16.32 20.53
CA LEU A 5 -10.00 15.67 19.90
C LEU A 5 -9.97 15.75 18.37
N ILE A 6 -9.57 16.90 17.81
CA ILE A 6 -9.49 17.12 16.36
C ILE A 6 -8.39 16.25 15.72
N VAL A 7 -7.26 16.09 16.41
CA VAL A 7 -6.14 15.24 15.93
C VAL A 7 -6.52 13.76 15.95
N ILE A 8 -7.28 13.31 16.96
CA ILE A 8 -7.74 11.90 17.05
C ILE A 8 -8.75 11.58 15.95
N ILE A 9 -9.68 12.49 15.64
CA ILE A 9 -10.66 12.31 14.56
C ILE A 9 -9.96 12.30 13.18
N SER A 10 -8.94 13.15 12.99
CA SER A 10 -8.10 13.15 11.79
C SER A 10 -7.33 11.84 11.61
N HIS A 11 -6.77 11.27 12.69
CA HIS A 11 -6.04 10.01 12.62
C HIS A 11 -6.97 8.81 12.36
N LEU A 12 -8.21 8.84 12.86
CA LEU A 12 -9.20 7.77 12.61
C LEU A 12 -9.57 7.66 11.12
N ILE A 13 -9.63 8.80 10.42
CA ILE A 13 -9.93 8.86 8.97
C ILE A 13 -8.77 8.31 8.13
N ILE A 14 -7.52 8.51 8.58
CA ILE A 14 -6.31 8.07 7.86
C ILE A 14 -6.06 6.57 8.04
N VAL A 15 -6.35 6.00 9.21
CA VAL A 15 -6.13 4.57 9.51
C VAL A 15 -7.08 3.65 8.73
N LEU A 16 -8.27 4.13 8.35
CA LEU A 16 -9.27 3.32 7.65
C LEU A 16 -8.95 3.06 6.15
N LEU A 17 -7.93 3.73 5.60
CA LEU A 17 -7.57 3.65 4.17
C LEU A 17 -6.49 2.61 3.82
N VAL A 18 -5.91 1.90 4.80
CA VAL A 18 -4.65 1.14 4.59
C VAL A 18 -4.82 -0.40 4.46
N GLN A 19 -6.00 -0.99 4.69
CA GLN A 19 -6.09 -2.44 4.93
C GLN A 19 -6.37 -3.39 3.74
N ASN A 20 -6.48 -2.94 2.49
CA ASN A 20 -6.82 -3.85 1.38
C ASN A 20 -5.72 -3.94 0.31
N SER A 21 -4.74 -4.85 0.43
CA SER A 21 -3.92 -5.30 -0.73
C SER A 21 -2.97 -6.48 -0.41
N TRP A 22 -3.45 -7.73 -0.33
CA TRP A 22 -2.59 -8.93 -0.47
C TRP A 22 -3.40 -10.14 -0.96
N ALA A 23 -3.24 -10.54 -2.22
CA ALA A 23 -3.52 -11.90 -2.67
C ALA A 23 -2.79 -12.18 -3.99
N GLN A 24 -1.78 -13.04 -3.98
CA GLN A 24 -1.13 -13.53 -5.20
C GLN A 24 -0.89 -15.04 -5.08
N SER A 25 -1.38 -15.77 -6.07
CA SER A 25 -1.40 -17.23 -6.21
C SER A 25 -0.04 -17.80 -6.65
N THR A 26 0.24 -19.02 -6.21
CA THR A 26 1.48 -19.79 -6.43
C THR A 26 1.60 -20.36 -7.85
N PRO A 27 2.83 -20.51 -8.40
CA PRO A 27 3.08 -21.23 -9.64
C PRO A 27 3.38 -22.72 -9.38
N SER A 28 2.82 -23.59 -10.22
CA SER A 28 3.12 -25.02 -10.30
C SER A 28 3.91 -25.30 -11.57
N THR A 29 5.08 -25.96 -11.49
CA THR A 29 5.73 -26.59 -12.63
C THR A 29 6.60 -27.76 -12.17
N ALA A 30 6.26 -28.97 -12.63
CA ALA A 30 7.01 -30.21 -12.42
C ALA A 30 8.06 -30.43 -13.53
N PRO A 31 9.20 -31.11 -13.25
CA PRO A 31 10.34 -31.23 -14.19
C PRO A 31 10.21 -32.38 -15.22
N PRO A 32 10.73 -32.21 -16.46
CA PRO A 32 10.72 -33.27 -17.48
C PRO A 32 11.91 -34.25 -17.35
N LYS A 33 11.64 -35.51 -17.74
CA LYS A 33 12.54 -36.67 -17.63
C LYS A 33 13.50 -36.80 -18.82
N THR A 34 14.74 -37.17 -18.52
CA THR A 34 15.87 -37.43 -19.43
C THR A 34 15.72 -38.77 -20.16
N ASN A 35 16.03 -38.83 -21.46
CA ASN A 35 16.26 -40.07 -22.20
C ASN A 35 17.62 -40.04 -22.91
N THR A 36 18.50 -40.96 -22.51
CA THR A 36 19.79 -41.27 -23.11
C THR A 36 19.65 -42.23 -24.29
N VAL A 37 20.24 -41.90 -25.44
CA VAL A 37 20.43 -42.81 -26.58
C VAL A 37 21.90 -42.78 -26.98
N TYR A 38 22.66 -43.83 -26.64
CA TYR A 38 24.05 -44.01 -27.08
C TYR A 38 24.10 -44.83 -28.37
N LYS A 39 24.77 -44.27 -29.37
CA LYS A 39 24.93 -44.79 -30.73
C LYS A 39 26.14 -45.72 -30.80
N LYS A 40 25.92 -46.91 -31.37
CA LYS A 40 26.84 -48.02 -31.61
C LYS A 40 28.08 -47.62 -32.42
N THR A 41 29.26 -47.90 -31.87
CA THR A 41 30.59 -47.75 -32.50
C THR A 41 30.77 -48.70 -33.69
N GLN A 42 31.26 -48.20 -34.82
CA GLN A 42 31.76 -49.01 -35.93
C GLN A 42 33.29 -48.88 -36.04
N ILE A 43 33.92 -50.04 -36.19
CA ILE A 43 35.35 -50.28 -36.20
C ILE A 43 35.77 -50.34 -37.68
N VAL A 44 36.69 -49.47 -38.12
CA VAL A 44 37.24 -49.48 -39.48
C VAL A 44 38.72 -49.90 -39.40
N PRO A 45 39.19 -50.89 -40.19
CA PRO A 45 40.53 -51.45 -40.04
C PRO A 45 41.62 -50.47 -40.46
N LYS A 46 42.56 -50.15 -39.55
CA LYS A 46 43.75 -49.35 -39.84
C LYS A 46 44.75 -50.15 -40.68
N ARG A 47 44.95 -49.72 -41.92
CA ARG A 47 46.08 -50.12 -42.79
C ARG A 47 47.39 -49.64 -42.16
N LYS A 48 48.28 -50.56 -41.82
CA LYS A 48 49.61 -50.24 -41.28
C LYS A 48 50.49 -49.66 -42.40
N SER A 49 50.65 -48.34 -42.41
CA SER A 49 51.75 -47.69 -43.10
C SER A 49 52.91 -47.57 -42.12
N THR A 50 54.07 -48.11 -42.48
CA THR A 50 55.34 -47.93 -41.75
C THR A 50 55.87 -46.51 -41.98
N PHE A 51 55.17 -45.53 -41.43
CA PHE A 51 55.74 -44.19 -41.26
C PHE A 51 56.76 -44.27 -40.12
N ARG A 52 57.97 -43.77 -40.37
CA ARG A 52 58.94 -43.53 -39.29
C ARG A 52 58.27 -42.61 -38.27
N ILE A 53 58.12 -43.13 -37.05
CA ILE A 53 57.47 -42.43 -35.95
C ILE A 53 58.42 -41.31 -35.54
N ASP A 54 58.07 -40.06 -35.88
CA ASP A 54 58.71 -38.89 -35.31
C ASP A 54 58.52 -38.94 -33.79
N THR A 55 59.58 -39.21 -33.03
CA THR A 55 59.54 -39.32 -31.56
C THR A 55 59.33 -37.95 -30.88
N VAL A 56 59.53 -36.86 -31.60
CA VAL A 56 59.44 -35.49 -31.08
C VAL A 56 57.97 -35.08 -30.97
N LYS A 57 57.50 -34.98 -29.73
CA LYS A 57 56.16 -34.48 -29.40
C LYS A 57 56.15 -32.95 -29.33
N ASN A 58 55.07 -32.34 -29.80
CA ASN A 58 54.84 -30.92 -29.61
C ASN A 58 54.57 -30.64 -28.13
N THR A 59 55.23 -29.64 -27.55
CA THR A 59 55.07 -29.21 -26.15
C THR A 59 54.00 -28.12 -26.00
N ASP A 60 53.63 -27.42 -27.07
CA ASP A 60 52.60 -26.38 -27.07
C ASP A 60 51.40 -26.79 -27.94
N PHE A 61 50.28 -27.12 -27.29
CA PHE A 61 49.04 -27.54 -27.95
C PHE A 61 48.22 -26.39 -28.53
N SER A 62 48.60 -25.14 -28.29
CA SER A 62 47.92 -23.98 -28.89
C SER A 62 47.99 -24.04 -30.42
N LEU A 63 47.03 -23.41 -31.11
CA LEU A 63 47.03 -23.41 -32.58
C LEU A 63 48.31 -22.78 -33.15
N ASN A 64 48.78 -21.70 -32.52
CA ASN A 64 50.04 -21.06 -32.87
C ASN A 64 51.24 -21.98 -32.58
N GLY A 65 51.25 -22.66 -31.43
CA GLY A 65 52.28 -23.63 -31.08
C GLY A 65 52.36 -24.80 -32.07
N GLN A 66 51.23 -25.37 -32.45
CA GLN A 66 51.15 -26.42 -33.47
C GLN A 66 51.64 -25.92 -34.85
N TYR A 67 51.30 -24.70 -35.22
CA TYR A 67 51.77 -24.07 -36.46
C TYR A 67 53.29 -23.85 -36.45
N GLN A 68 53.82 -23.24 -35.39
CA GLN A 68 55.26 -23.00 -35.22
C GLN A 68 56.06 -24.32 -35.17
N PHE A 69 55.53 -25.34 -34.47
CA PHE A 69 56.12 -26.66 -34.41
C PHE A 69 56.15 -27.38 -35.77
N MET A 70 55.13 -27.17 -36.60
CA MET A 70 55.11 -27.67 -37.97
C MET A 70 56.19 -26.97 -38.82
N LEU A 71 56.31 -25.65 -38.70
CA LEU A 71 57.31 -24.86 -39.43
C LEU A 71 58.76 -25.16 -39.00
N SER A 72 59.00 -25.41 -37.72
CA SER A 72 60.33 -25.72 -37.20
C SER A 72 60.83 -27.09 -37.67
N ARG A 73 59.93 -28.04 -37.92
CA ARG A 73 60.27 -29.39 -38.42
C ARG A 73 60.31 -29.51 -39.94
N SER A 74 59.69 -28.57 -40.65
CA SER A 74 59.72 -28.53 -42.12
C SER A 74 61.13 -28.18 -42.65
N LYS A 75 61.53 -28.82 -43.76
CA LYS A 75 62.83 -28.55 -44.41
C LYS A 75 62.67 -27.46 -45.47
N THR A 76 63.57 -26.49 -45.51
CA THR A 76 63.60 -25.49 -46.59
C THR A 76 64.48 -26.00 -47.74
N ILE A 77 63.97 -25.95 -48.98
CA ILE A 77 64.70 -26.32 -50.21
C ILE A 77 64.37 -25.28 -51.28
N ASN A 78 65.39 -24.66 -51.89
CA ASN A 78 65.25 -23.69 -52.99
C ASN A 78 64.28 -22.52 -52.67
N GLY A 79 64.28 -22.05 -51.42
CA GLY A 79 63.35 -21.00 -50.95
C GLY A 79 61.96 -21.49 -50.57
N TYR A 80 61.61 -22.75 -50.85
CA TYR A 80 60.32 -23.35 -50.50
C TYR A 80 60.41 -24.15 -49.20
N LYS A 81 59.32 -24.15 -48.42
CA LYS A 81 59.22 -24.90 -47.17
C LYS A 81 58.47 -26.21 -47.38
N LEU A 82 59.17 -27.33 -47.27
CA LEU A 82 58.62 -28.67 -47.42
C LEU A 82 58.02 -29.16 -46.11
N ILE A 83 56.69 -29.18 -46.06
CA ILE A 83 55.90 -29.50 -44.87
C ILE A 83 55.38 -30.94 -44.98
N ASN A 84 55.37 -31.65 -43.86
CA ASN A 84 54.76 -32.98 -43.79
C ASN A 84 53.22 -32.86 -43.91
N PRO A 85 52.57 -33.56 -44.86
CA PRO A 85 51.13 -33.44 -45.10
C PRO A 85 50.29 -33.87 -43.89
N GLY A 86 50.77 -34.82 -43.07
CA GLY A 86 50.09 -35.24 -41.84
C GLY A 86 50.05 -34.14 -40.79
N ARG A 87 51.17 -33.41 -40.60
CA ARG A 87 51.23 -32.27 -39.65
C ARG A 87 50.35 -31.12 -40.12
N LEU A 88 50.37 -30.83 -41.43
CA LEU A 88 49.50 -29.81 -42.03
C LEU A 88 48.02 -30.14 -41.81
N THR A 89 47.64 -31.40 -42.01
CA THR A 89 46.27 -31.86 -41.78
C THR A 89 45.86 -31.72 -40.32
N SER A 90 46.74 -32.04 -39.36
CA SER A 90 46.46 -31.88 -37.93
C SER A 90 46.27 -30.43 -37.50
N VAL A 91 47.12 -29.52 -37.98
CA VAL A 91 46.97 -28.08 -37.73
C VAL A 91 45.66 -27.59 -38.35
N TRP A 92 45.39 -27.94 -39.61
CA TRP A 92 44.18 -27.56 -40.31
C TRP A 92 42.90 -28.05 -39.62
N GLN A 93 42.92 -29.29 -39.11
CA GLN A 93 41.82 -29.83 -38.33
C GLN A 93 41.58 -28.99 -37.06
N SER A 94 42.65 -28.63 -36.34
CA SER A 94 42.56 -27.77 -35.15
C SER A 94 42.00 -26.38 -35.49
N VAL A 95 42.42 -25.76 -36.60
CA VAL A 95 41.85 -24.48 -37.09
C VAL A 95 40.36 -24.62 -37.34
N SER A 96 39.96 -25.65 -38.09
CA SER A 96 38.57 -25.90 -38.47
C SER A 96 37.67 -26.14 -37.26
N ASP A 97 38.17 -26.90 -36.28
CA ASP A 97 37.44 -27.20 -35.05
C ASP A 97 37.29 -25.94 -34.17
N THR A 98 38.33 -25.12 -34.03
CA THR A 98 38.23 -23.82 -33.34
C THR A 98 37.23 -22.90 -34.03
N LEU A 99 37.30 -22.76 -35.36
CA LEU A 99 36.37 -21.92 -36.11
C LEU A 99 34.92 -22.40 -35.97
N ARG A 100 34.71 -23.73 -35.98
CA ARG A 100 33.39 -24.33 -35.75
C ARG A 100 32.89 -24.03 -34.34
N LYS A 101 33.75 -24.15 -33.33
CA LYS A 101 33.41 -23.83 -31.94
C LYS A 101 33.02 -22.36 -31.77
N GLU A 102 33.79 -21.44 -32.34
CA GLU A 102 33.48 -19.99 -32.31
C GLU A 102 32.16 -19.67 -33.02
N ARG A 103 31.91 -20.26 -34.21
CA ARG A 103 30.63 -20.08 -34.91
C ARG A 103 29.44 -20.62 -34.12
N LEU A 104 29.59 -21.75 -33.45
CA LEU A 104 28.55 -22.30 -32.57
C LEU A 104 28.32 -21.41 -31.35
N ALA A 105 29.38 -20.88 -30.75
CA ALA A 105 29.29 -19.95 -29.64
C ALA A 105 28.56 -18.66 -30.04
N LEU A 106 28.92 -18.07 -31.19
CA LEU A 106 28.23 -16.90 -31.75
C LEU A 106 26.75 -17.18 -32.04
N ASN A 107 26.43 -18.32 -32.65
CA ASN A 107 25.03 -18.68 -32.89
C ASN A 107 24.24 -18.84 -31.58
N SER A 108 24.86 -19.42 -30.55
CA SER A 108 24.23 -19.58 -29.24
C SER A 108 24.01 -18.24 -28.53
N ALA A 109 24.98 -17.31 -28.63
CA ALA A 109 24.87 -15.96 -28.08
C ALA A 109 23.78 -15.17 -28.81
N GLN A 110 23.71 -15.26 -30.13
CA GLN A 110 22.66 -14.61 -30.93
C GLN A 110 21.27 -15.16 -30.59
N LYS A 111 21.13 -16.47 -30.41
CA LYS A 111 19.87 -17.09 -29.95
C LYS A 111 19.45 -16.58 -28.58
N LYS A 112 20.37 -16.51 -27.63
CA LYS A 112 20.11 -15.92 -26.31
C LYS A 112 19.68 -14.45 -26.43
N SER A 113 20.35 -13.67 -27.28
CA SER A 113 19.97 -12.27 -27.50
C SER A 113 18.55 -12.12 -28.05
N LEU A 114 18.15 -12.98 -29.00
CA LEU A 114 16.78 -13.00 -29.54
C LEU A 114 15.75 -13.46 -28.50
N GLU A 115 16.11 -14.44 -27.66
CA GLU A 115 15.27 -14.89 -26.55
C GLU A 115 15.05 -13.75 -25.55
N LEU A 116 16.12 -13.05 -25.14
CA LEU A 116 16.04 -11.88 -24.27
C LEU A 116 15.19 -10.77 -24.90
N GLU A 117 15.37 -10.47 -26.18
CA GLU A 117 14.56 -9.47 -26.88
C GLU A 117 13.07 -9.85 -26.89
N ASN A 118 12.76 -11.12 -27.12
CA ASN A 118 11.39 -11.62 -27.08
C ASN A 118 10.81 -11.58 -25.66
N THR A 119 11.60 -11.91 -24.63
CA THR A 119 11.18 -11.78 -23.23
C THR A 119 10.91 -10.32 -22.86
N ILE A 120 11.77 -9.38 -23.28
CA ILE A 120 11.57 -7.95 -23.05
C ILE A 120 10.29 -7.48 -23.75
N LYS A 121 10.07 -7.86 -25.03
CA LYS A 121 8.83 -7.54 -25.74
C LYS A 121 7.59 -8.14 -25.07
N GLY A 122 7.68 -9.38 -24.57
CA GLY A 122 6.63 -10.04 -23.80
C GLY A 122 6.31 -9.29 -22.51
N LEU A 123 7.33 -9.00 -21.70
CA LEU A 123 7.20 -8.22 -20.47
C LEU A 123 6.65 -6.82 -20.71
N GLN A 124 7.07 -6.14 -21.79
CA GLN A 124 6.54 -4.83 -22.16
C GLN A 124 5.07 -4.92 -22.59
N SER A 125 4.68 -5.97 -23.31
CA SER A 125 3.28 -6.24 -23.65
C SER A 125 2.44 -6.57 -22.41
N GLU A 126 3.00 -7.28 -21.44
CA GLU A 126 2.33 -7.57 -20.16
C GLU A 126 2.17 -6.31 -19.32
N ILE A 127 3.19 -5.46 -19.22
CA ILE A 127 3.14 -4.17 -18.50
C ILE A 127 2.10 -3.25 -19.13
N THR A 128 2.12 -3.09 -20.46
CA THR A 128 1.13 -2.24 -21.17
C THR A 128 -0.30 -2.80 -21.05
N GLY A 129 -0.46 -4.13 -21.08
CA GLY A 129 -1.73 -4.80 -20.82
C GLY A 129 -2.21 -4.65 -19.37
N GLN A 130 -1.30 -4.71 -18.40
CA GLN A 130 -1.59 -4.49 -16.98
C GLN A 130 -1.96 -3.03 -16.70
N GLU A 131 -1.27 -2.06 -17.28
CA GLU A 131 -1.64 -0.64 -17.15
C GLU A 131 -3.03 -0.36 -17.75
N ALA A 132 -3.35 -0.95 -18.91
CA ALA A 132 -4.66 -0.81 -19.53
C ALA A 132 -5.79 -1.45 -18.70
N THR A 133 -5.52 -2.58 -18.04
CA THR A 133 -6.48 -3.28 -17.18
C THR A 133 -6.61 -2.62 -15.80
N LEU A 134 -5.53 -2.06 -15.24
CA LEU A 134 -5.57 -1.25 -14.03
C LEU A 134 -6.37 0.03 -14.24
N ASN A 135 -6.14 0.77 -15.33
CA ASN A 135 -6.92 1.98 -15.64
C ASN A 135 -8.41 1.68 -15.86
N ASN A 136 -8.75 0.57 -16.54
CA ASN A 136 -10.15 0.15 -16.71
C ASN A 136 -10.79 -0.37 -15.41
N SER A 137 -10.02 -1.07 -14.58
CA SER A 137 -10.51 -1.61 -13.31
C SER A 137 -10.66 -0.53 -12.26
N ASP A 138 -9.77 0.45 -12.21
CA ASP A 138 -9.93 1.65 -11.39
C ASP A 138 -11.17 2.45 -11.82
N ALA A 139 -11.41 2.60 -13.12
CA ALA A 139 -12.62 3.26 -13.60
C ALA A 139 -13.91 2.49 -13.20
N LYS A 140 -13.89 1.15 -13.23
CA LYS A 140 -15.06 0.31 -12.91
C LYS A 140 -15.27 0.01 -11.43
N MET A 141 -14.20 -0.12 -10.64
CA MET A 141 -14.26 -0.45 -9.21
C MET A 141 -14.41 0.78 -8.33
N ASN A 142 -14.00 1.96 -8.81
CA ASN A 142 -14.21 3.19 -8.06
C ASN A 142 -15.64 3.72 -8.16
N GLN A 143 -16.48 3.24 -9.07
CA GLN A 143 -17.86 3.73 -9.19
C GLN A 143 -18.83 2.99 -8.27
N ILE A 144 -19.38 3.72 -7.29
CA ILE A 144 -20.55 3.31 -6.52
C ILE A 144 -21.73 4.09 -7.11
N SER A 145 -22.74 3.37 -7.61
CA SER A 145 -23.95 3.99 -8.16
C SER A 145 -24.89 4.44 -7.03
N PHE A 146 -25.15 5.74 -6.95
CA PHE A 146 -26.10 6.33 -6.01
C PHE A 146 -27.09 7.18 -6.79
N LEU A 147 -28.40 6.85 -6.72
CA LEU A 147 -29.48 7.51 -7.50
C LEU A 147 -29.26 7.50 -9.03
N GLY A 148 -28.57 6.50 -9.58
CA GLY A 148 -28.32 6.37 -11.01
C GLY A 148 -27.11 7.13 -11.55
N ILE A 149 -26.41 7.89 -10.69
CA ILE A 149 -25.15 8.56 -11.01
C ILE A 149 -24.02 7.74 -10.37
N SER A 150 -22.97 7.44 -11.14
CA SER A 150 -21.77 6.77 -10.65
C SER A 150 -20.83 7.77 -9.98
N PHE A 151 -20.51 7.54 -8.71
CA PHE A 151 -19.55 8.36 -7.96
C PHE A 151 -18.31 7.56 -7.61
N GLN A 152 -17.13 8.20 -7.68
CA GLN A 152 -15.90 7.60 -7.17
C GLN A 152 -16.03 7.28 -5.66
N LYS A 153 -15.50 6.16 -5.19
CA LYS A 153 -15.60 5.68 -3.79
C LYS A 153 -15.16 6.74 -2.79
N ASN A 154 -14.07 7.46 -3.09
CA ASN A 154 -13.61 8.58 -2.25
C ASN A 154 -14.63 9.74 -2.22
N THR A 155 -15.16 10.13 -3.38
CA THR A 155 -16.17 11.18 -3.50
C THR A 155 -17.46 10.82 -2.77
N TYR A 156 -17.90 9.56 -2.82
CA TYR A 156 -19.05 9.08 -2.06
C TYR A 156 -18.85 9.26 -0.55
N HIS A 157 -17.69 8.81 -0.02
CA HIS A 157 -17.40 8.97 1.40
C HIS A 157 -17.35 10.45 1.81
N ILE A 158 -16.74 11.32 1.00
CA ILE A 158 -16.72 12.77 1.26
C ILE A 158 -18.14 13.35 1.31
N ILE A 159 -18.99 13.04 0.33
CA ILE A 159 -20.36 13.56 0.26
C ILE A 159 -21.19 13.08 1.46
N VAL A 160 -21.14 11.79 1.78
CA VAL A 160 -21.91 11.22 2.90
C VAL A 160 -21.46 11.81 4.23
N TRP A 161 -20.16 11.84 4.50
CA TRP A 161 -19.65 12.42 5.74
C TRP A 161 -19.87 13.93 5.82
N SER A 162 -19.82 14.66 4.69
CA SER A 162 -20.18 16.08 4.63
C SER A 162 -21.62 16.32 5.08
N ILE A 163 -22.57 15.51 4.58
CA ILE A 163 -23.99 15.59 4.97
C ILE A 163 -24.16 15.29 6.46
N ILE A 164 -23.49 14.24 6.97
CA ILE A 164 -23.54 13.88 8.39
C ILE A 164 -23.03 15.04 9.27
N VAL A 165 -21.89 15.65 8.91
CA VAL A 165 -21.31 16.79 9.65
C VAL A 165 -22.22 18.02 9.58
N LEU A 166 -22.81 18.31 8.42
CA LEU A 166 -23.74 19.42 8.25
C LEU A 166 -24.97 19.25 9.15
N LEU A 167 -25.60 18.07 9.16
CA LEU A 167 -26.75 17.79 10.03
C LEU A 167 -26.35 17.85 11.52
N ALA A 168 -25.19 17.31 11.87
CA ALA A 168 -24.69 17.36 13.25
C ALA A 168 -24.49 18.81 13.73
N LEU A 169 -23.94 19.68 12.88
CA LEU A 169 -23.83 21.11 13.16
C LEU A 169 -25.20 21.77 13.30
N GLY A 170 -26.14 21.47 12.40
CA GLY A 170 -27.52 21.96 12.48
C GLY A 170 -28.19 21.59 13.81
N LEU A 171 -28.15 20.32 14.19
CA LEU A 171 -28.68 19.85 15.48
C LEU A 171 -27.99 20.53 16.66
N LEU A 172 -26.67 20.67 16.62
CA LEU A 172 -25.91 21.34 17.67
C LEU A 172 -26.34 22.80 17.83
N THR A 173 -26.57 23.53 16.74
CA THR A 173 -27.04 24.93 16.80
C THR A 173 -28.43 25.04 17.46
N ILE A 174 -29.34 24.10 17.15
CA ILE A 174 -30.68 24.06 17.73
C ILE A 174 -30.60 23.78 19.23
N ILE A 175 -29.78 22.80 19.66
CA ILE A 175 -29.59 22.46 21.08
C ILE A 175 -29.01 23.62 21.87
N ILE A 176 -27.99 24.31 21.32
CA ILE A 176 -27.40 25.47 22.00
C ILE A 176 -28.42 26.61 22.10
N ARG A 177 -29.17 26.87 21.03
CA ARG A 177 -30.19 27.93 21.01
C ARG A 177 -31.32 27.62 21.99
N SER A 178 -31.81 26.38 22.04
CA SER A 178 -32.88 25.96 22.94
C SER A 178 -32.42 25.96 24.40
N ALA A 179 -31.18 25.55 24.69
CA ALA A 179 -30.61 25.63 26.03
C ALA A 179 -30.53 27.08 26.54
N LYS A 180 -30.12 28.03 25.69
CA LYS A 180 -30.09 29.45 26.05
C LYS A 180 -31.49 30.01 26.30
N SER A 181 -32.48 29.67 25.48
CA SER A 181 -33.86 30.13 25.69
C SER A 181 -34.50 29.54 26.95
N ILE A 182 -34.23 28.27 27.27
CA ILE A 182 -34.73 27.63 28.50
C ILE A 182 -34.09 28.26 29.74
N ALA A 183 -32.79 28.57 29.70
CA ALA A 183 -32.10 29.21 30.82
C ALA A 183 -32.66 30.60 31.13
N GLU A 184 -32.92 31.42 30.10
CA GLU A 184 -33.49 32.75 30.30
C GLU A 184 -34.94 32.71 30.79
N ALA A 185 -35.75 31.77 30.28
CA ALA A 185 -37.11 31.56 30.78
C ALA A 185 -37.12 31.16 32.27
N LYS A 186 -36.23 30.24 32.66
CA LYS A 186 -36.10 29.79 34.05
C LYS A 186 -35.70 30.94 34.99
N HIS A 187 -34.78 31.80 34.55
CA HIS A 187 -34.35 32.96 35.34
C HIS A 187 -35.52 33.93 35.58
N ARG A 188 -36.37 34.16 34.58
CA ARG A 188 -37.56 35.02 34.72
C ARG A 188 -38.58 34.41 35.68
N THR A 189 -38.87 33.11 35.56
CA THR A 189 -39.79 32.44 36.48
C THR A 189 -39.29 32.51 37.92
N GLN A 190 -37.99 32.30 38.16
CA GLN A 190 -37.40 32.40 39.50
C GLN A 190 -37.56 33.80 40.11
N LEU A 191 -37.35 34.86 39.32
CA LEU A 191 -37.57 36.24 39.78
C LEU A 191 -39.02 36.51 40.15
N TYR A 192 -39.98 36.00 39.38
CA TYR A 192 -41.40 36.14 39.71
C TYR A 192 -41.77 35.37 40.99
N ASP A 193 -41.22 34.16 41.16
CA ASP A 193 -41.45 33.34 42.35
C ASP A 193 -40.86 34.01 43.60
N GLU A 194 -39.67 34.62 43.50
CA GLU A 194 -39.03 35.36 44.59
C GLU A 194 -39.86 36.59 45.00
N VAL A 195 -40.27 37.43 44.04
CA VAL A 195 -41.11 38.61 44.30
C VAL A 195 -42.47 38.22 44.87
N SER A 196 -43.08 37.16 44.35
CA SER A 196 -44.35 36.63 44.86
C SER A 196 -44.22 36.13 46.29
N SER A 197 -43.12 35.43 46.61
CA SER A 197 -42.81 34.95 47.95
C SER A 197 -42.63 36.12 48.93
N GLU A 198 -41.86 37.14 48.55
CA GLU A 198 -41.66 38.35 49.36
C GLU A 198 -42.97 39.08 49.61
N TYR A 199 -43.83 39.21 48.60
CA TYR A 199 -45.15 39.84 48.75
C TYR A 199 -46.06 39.07 49.70
N GLN A 200 -46.09 37.73 49.61
CA GLN A 200 -46.84 36.90 50.56
C GLN A 200 -46.30 37.03 51.98
N ALA A 201 -44.97 37.05 52.15
CA ALA A 201 -44.32 37.26 53.43
C ALA A 201 -44.61 38.66 54.03
N PHE A 202 -44.66 39.70 53.19
CA PHE A 202 -45.06 41.03 53.63
C PHE A 202 -46.52 41.05 54.10
N LYS A 203 -47.43 40.42 53.34
CA LYS A 203 -48.85 40.35 53.68
C LYS A 203 -49.09 39.59 54.98
N SER A 204 -48.40 38.46 55.19
CA SER A 204 -48.51 37.71 56.44
C SER A 204 -47.99 38.53 57.63
N LYS A 205 -46.83 39.18 57.48
CA LYS A 205 -46.24 40.05 58.50
C LYS A 205 -47.13 41.24 58.85
N ALA A 206 -47.72 41.90 57.85
CA ALA A 206 -48.66 43.00 58.06
C ALA A 206 -49.92 42.53 58.81
N ASN A 207 -50.47 41.37 58.45
CA ASN A 207 -51.59 40.76 59.17
C ASN A 207 -51.22 40.40 60.61
N GLU A 208 -50.02 39.87 60.85
CA GLU A 208 -49.53 39.60 62.21
C GLU A 208 -49.41 40.88 63.04
N GLN A 209 -48.91 41.97 62.47
CA GLN A 209 -48.84 43.27 63.13
C GLN A 209 -50.22 43.82 63.46
N GLN A 210 -51.18 43.74 62.54
CA GLN A 210 -52.57 44.13 62.80
C GLN A 210 -53.19 43.29 63.91
N ARG A 211 -52.95 41.98 63.92
CA ARG A 211 -53.44 41.08 64.98
C ARG A 211 -52.79 41.37 66.33
N LYS A 212 -51.51 41.73 66.37
CA LYS A 212 -50.82 42.17 67.60
C LYS A 212 -51.40 43.49 68.11
N LEU A 213 -51.55 44.48 67.24
CA LEU A 213 -52.14 45.77 67.59
C LEU A 213 -53.58 45.62 68.10
N ALA A 214 -54.38 44.75 67.48
CA ALA A 214 -55.74 44.46 67.94
C ALA A 214 -55.78 43.81 69.32
N ARG A 215 -54.81 42.93 69.63
CA ARG A 215 -54.67 42.32 70.97
C ARG A 215 -54.24 43.35 72.00
N GLU A 216 -53.23 44.18 71.69
CA GLU A 216 -52.77 45.27 72.57
C GLU A 216 -53.91 46.26 72.88
N LEU A 217 -54.69 46.67 71.86
CA LEU A 217 -55.87 47.53 72.07
C LEU A 217 -56.96 46.88 72.92
N GLN A 218 -57.15 45.56 72.81
CA GLN A 218 -58.11 44.83 73.62
C GLN A 218 -57.62 44.70 75.07
N ASP A 219 -56.33 44.44 75.27
CA ASP A 219 -55.71 44.36 76.59
C ASP A 219 -55.75 45.73 77.29
N GLU A 220 -55.45 46.83 76.58
CA GLU A 220 -55.61 48.20 77.09
C GLU A 220 -57.06 48.49 77.51
N ARG A 221 -58.05 48.08 76.70
CA ARG A 221 -59.47 48.22 77.07
C ARG A 221 -59.83 47.41 78.31
N ASN A 222 -59.38 46.16 78.38
CA ASN A 222 -59.66 45.28 79.52
C ASN A 222 -59.04 45.84 80.81
N ILE A 223 -57.81 46.35 80.75
CA ILE A 223 -57.14 47.02 81.88
C ILE A 223 -57.91 48.28 82.32
N VAL A 224 -58.38 49.11 81.38
CA VAL A 224 -59.17 50.31 81.70
C VAL A 224 -60.51 49.95 82.35
N GLU A 225 -61.20 48.91 81.89
CA GLU A 225 -62.44 48.42 82.50
C GLU A 225 -62.21 47.87 83.91
N GLU A 226 -61.14 47.10 84.13
CA GLU A 226 -60.75 46.62 85.46
C GLU A 226 -60.45 47.77 86.43
N LEU A 227 -59.67 48.78 85.98
CA LEU A 227 -59.37 49.97 86.78
C LEU A 227 -60.59 50.84 87.10
N LYS A 228 -61.63 50.80 86.24
CA LYS A 228 -62.89 51.52 86.47
C LYS A 228 -63.79 50.75 87.43
N ASN A 229 -63.87 49.43 87.31
CA ASN A 229 -64.70 48.57 88.16
C ASN A 229 -64.16 48.48 89.60
N ASN A 230 -62.84 48.58 89.78
CA ASN A 230 -62.20 48.59 91.11
C ASN A 230 -62.26 49.97 91.82
N ARG A 231 -62.88 50.98 91.19
CA ARG A 231 -63.01 52.35 91.71
C ARG A 231 -64.45 52.76 92.08
N SER A 232 -65.43 51.88 91.91
CA SER A 232 -66.82 52.05 92.40
C SER A 232 -67.10 51.12 93.57
#